data_AF-A0A7X1B131-F1
#
_entry.id   AF-A0A7X1B131-F1
#
_cell.length_a   1.000
_cell.length_b   1.000
_cell.length_c   1.000
_cell.angle_alpha   90.00
_cell.angle_beta   90.00
_cell.angle_gamma   90.00
#
_symmetry.space_group_name_H-M   'P 1'
#
loop_
_entity.id
_entity.type
_entity.pdbx_description
1 polymer ?
#
loop_
_entity_poly.entity_id
_entity_poly.type
_entity_poly.pdbx_seq_one_letter_code
_entity_poly.pdbx_strand_id
1 'polypeptide(L)'
;MGPLRQPLFLILSIVFGILPLSAKTGEWEILEGARLDKSAYYDGDSFHIRHKGKDYVFRLFYVDTPETDTRYPERIKGQAKYFSISADQTIELGKEAAEFAKDFLRGSFTVYTDWSDGWGYGTRYRAIIMKDGEDLGAALVSNGLARASGFVPDTPWPGYKKSVWDYRNYLNRLKDEAERNEVGGWAMSGRSKKAEEEVAEVTPEESDADGLIDLNTATLEELDTLPRIGPVLASRITEARPFFTLNELDQVIGISTKTIDGMRAFATVVPPPIQPHTALYFRENARYHVNAPVRVSILSLTPLDDWAPEGFSVASADTAYEGIPGGTMRLFAPSEKMKFALERFASLSQPLEVRAWLRDYEGEIILVIY
;
A
#
# COMPACT_ATOMS: atom_id res chain seq x y z
N MET A 1 63.74 8.68 -58.25
CA MET A 1 62.32 8.30 -58.11
C MET A 1 62.22 7.24 -57.03
N GLY A 2 61.87 7.63 -55.80
CA GLY A 2 61.66 6.69 -54.70
C GLY A 2 60.20 6.25 -54.61
N PRO A 3 59.87 5.05 -54.11
CA PRO A 3 58.50 4.72 -53.77
C PRO A 3 58.20 5.14 -52.33
N LEU A 4 57.11 5.90 -52.15
CA LEU A 4 56.54 6.27 -50.86
C LEU A 4 56.07 5.00 -50.12
N ARG A 5 56.46 4.87 -48.84
CA ARG A 5 55.79 3.99 -47.87
C ARG A 5 54.76 4.82 -47.10
N GLN A 6 53.48 4.44 -47.20
CA GLN A 6 52.43 4.91 -46.29
C GLN A 6 52.44 4.07 -45.00
N PRO A 7 52.17 4.63 -43.81
CA PRO A 7 51.96 3.84 -42.61
C PRO A 7 50.50 3.37 -42.53
N LEU A 8 50.31 2.08 -42.29
CA LEU A 8 49.03 1.45 -41.99
C LEU A 8 48.66 1.76 -40.52
N PHE A 9 47.65 2.58 -40.29
CA PHE A 9 47.08 2.78 -38.95
C PHE A 9 46.21 1.59 -38.58
N LEU A 10 46.66 0.79 -37.62
CA LEU A 10 45.88 -0.27 -36.98
C LEU A 10 45.00 0.38 -35.90
N ILE A 11 43.72 0.64 -36.18
CA ILE A 11 42.76 1.05 -35.16
C ILE A 11 42.31 -0.21 -34.42
N LEU A 12 42.89 -0.44 -33.24
CA LEU A 12 42.45 -1.47 -32.30
C LEU A 12 41.22 -0.95 -31.55
N SER A 13 40.04 -1.23 -32.05
CA SER A 13 38.78 -0.98 -31.34
C SER A 13 38.65 -1.94 -30.17
N ILE A 14 39.12 -1.53 -28.99
CA ILE A 14 38.86 -2.21 -27.72
C ILE A 14 37.40 -1.95 -27.35
N VAL A 15 36.52 -2.90 -27.66
CA VAL A 15 35.17 -2.96 -27.10
C VAL A 15 35.30 -3.38 -25.64
N PHE A 16 35.29 -2.42 -24.71
CA PHE A 16 35.05 -2.70 -23.29
C PHE A 16 33.58 -3.06 -23.15
N GLY A 17 33.26 -4.35 -23.27
CA GLY A 17 32.03 -4.90 -22.74
C GLY A 17 32.05 -4.78 -21.23
N ILE A 18 31.38 -3.76 -20.68
CA ILE A 18 31.09 -3.70 -19.25
C ILE A 18 30.02 -4.76 -18.99
N LEU A 19 30.45 -5.97 -18.65
CA LEU A 19 29.59 -6.93 -17.96
C LEU A 19 29.17 -6.28 -16.63
N PRO A 20 27.89 -6.31 -16.25
CA PRO A 20 27.50 -5.86 -14.93
C PRO A 20 28.17 -6.76 -13.91
N LEU A 21 28.99 -6.17 -13.02
CA LEU A 21 29.47 -6.85 -11.83
C LEU A 21 28.23 -7.25 -11.02
N SER A 22 27.92 -8.54 -10.98
CA SER A 22 26.92 -9.05 -10.03
C SER A 22 27.55 -8.95 -8.65
N ALA A 23 27.13 -7.98 -7.85
CA ALA A 23 27.52 -7.90 -6.44
C ALA A 23 27.19 -9.23 -5.77
N LYS A 24 28.13 -9.80 -5.03
CA LYS A 24 27.90 -11.02 -4.24
C LYS A 24 27.11 -10.62 -2.99
N THR A 25 26.05 -11.37 -2.70
CA THR A 25 25.30 -11.25 -1.44
C THR A 25 26.24 -11.30 -0.24
N GLY A 26 26.16 -10.31 0.65
CA GLY A 26 26.98 -10.19 1.85
C GLY A 26 28.14 -9.18 1.76
N GLU A 27 28.48 -8.68 0.56
CA GLU A 27 29.36 -7.52 0.42
C GLU A 27 28.53 -6.23 0.37
N TRP A 28 28.87 -5.27 1.23
CA TRP A 28 28.18 -3.98 1.28
C TRP A 28 28.50 -3.12 0.07
N GLU A 29 27.45 -2.55 -0.53
CA GLU A 29 27.51 -1.52 -1.56
C GLU A 29 26.89 -0.21 -1.03
N ILE A 30 27.48 0.92 -1.46
CA ILE A 30 27.06 2.26 -1.07
C ILE A 30 26.51 2.97 -2.30
N LEU A 31 25.22 3.29 -2.28
CA LEU A 31 24.51 3.99 -3.35
C LEU A 31 24.31 5.45 -2.96
N GLU A 32 25.30 6.29 -3.23
CA GLU A 32 25.23 7.73 -2.96
C GLU A 32 24.35 8.46 -3.99
N GLY A 33 23.62 9.49 -3.55
CA GLY A 33 22.77 10.28 -4.46
C GLY A 33 21.53 9.51 -4.94
N ALA A 34 21.11 8.49 -4.19
CA ALA A 34 19.85 7.79 -4.41
C ALA A 34 18.66 8.73 -4.15
N ARG A 35 17.53 8.45 -4.80
CA ARG A 35 16.31 9.26 -4.68
C ARG A 35 15.07 8.39 -4.56
N LEU A 36 14.10 8.83 -3.78
CA LEU A 36 12.80 8.18 -3.67
C LEU A 36 12.05 8.29 -5.02
N ASP A 37 11.54 7.17 -5.53
CA ASP A 37 10.71 7.18 -6.73
C ASP A 37 9.25 7.44 -6.38
N LYS A 38 8.79 8.67 -6.62
CA LYS A 38 7.50 9.24 -6.14
C LYS A 38 6.23 8.56 -6.68
N SER A 39 6.35 7.73 -7.70
CA SER A 39 5.23 7.09 -8.39
C SER A 39 4.87 5.70 -7.87
N ALA A 40 5.56 5.18 -6.86
CA ALA A 40 5.36 3.83 -6.34
C ALA A 40 4.83 3.81 -4.90
N TYR A 41 4.11 2.75 -4.53
CA TYR A 41 3.55 2.56 -3.19
C TYR A 41 4.64 2.32 -2.12
N TYR A 42 4.44 2.83 -0.91
CA TYR A 42 5.35 2.71 0.23
C TYR A 42 4.62 2.14 1.45
N ASP A 43 5.30 1.27 2.19
CA ASP A 43 5.03 1.10 3.62
C ASP A 43 6.18 1.79 4.40
N GLY A 44 6.04 1.94 5.71
CA GLY A 44 6.98 2.75 6.51
C GLY A 44 8.42 2.23 6.56
N ASP A 45 8.68 1.01 6.08
CA ASP A 45 10.01 0.38 6.09
C ASP A 45 10.47 -0.15 4.74
N SER A 46 9.68 -0.03 3.66
CA SER A 46 10.02 -0.49 2.31
C SER A 46 9.79 0.59 1.25
N PHE A 47 10.83 0.85 0.45
CA PHE A 47 10.91 2.02 -0.44
C PHE A 47 11.32 1.66 -1.86
N HIS A 48 10.65 2.28 -2.84
CA HIS A 48 11.11 2.32 -4.22
C HIS A 48 12.13 3.45 -4.40
N ILE A 49 13.35 3.09 -4.77
CA ILE A 49 14.49 4.00 -4.83
C ILE A 49 15.16 3.90 -6.21
N ARG A 50 15.38 5.07 -6.81
CA ARG A 50 16.12 5.22 -8.06
C ARG A 50 17.57 5.60 -7.78
N HIS A 51 18.51 4.90 -8.41
CA HIS A 51 19.93 5.21 -8.38
C HIS A 51 20.58 4.91 -9.74
N LYS A 52 21.31 5.87 -10.30
CA LYS A 52 21.98 5.75 -11.62
C LYS A 52 21.08 5.21 -12.74
N GLY A 53 19.82 5.63 -12.76
CA GLY A 53 18.84 5.22 -13.78
C GLY A 53 18.27 3.81 -13.61
N LYS A 54 18.51 3.16 -12.47
CA LYS A 54 17.92 1.87 -12.11
C LYS A 54 16.99 2.03 -10.92
N ASP A 55 15.94 1.22 -10.88
CA ASP A 55 14.95 1.18 -9.81
C ASP A 55 15.16 -0.04 -8.93
N TYR A 56 15.07 0.16 -7.62
CA TYR A 56 15.26 -0.84 -6.58
C TYR A 56 14.15 -0.75 -5.56
N VAL A 57 13.81 -1.87 -4.94
CA VAL A 57 12.97 -1.89 -3.73
C VAL A 57 13.85 -2.25 -2.55
N PHE A 58 13.97 -1.35 -1.58
CA PHE A 58 14.74 -1.57 -0.36
C PHE A 58 13.83 -1.65 0.85
N ARG A 59 14.01 -2.67 1.68
CA ARG A 59 13.43 -2.78 3.02
C ARG A 59 14.48 -2.44 4.08
N LEU A 60 14.12 -1.73 5.13
CA LEU A 60 15.07 -1.41 6.19
C LEU A 60 15.52 -2.66 6.97
N PHE A 61 16.79 -2.67 7.35
CA PHE A 61 17.26 -3.54 8.42
C PHE A 61 16.76 -3.04 9.78
N TYR A 62 16.75 -3.95 10.76
CA TYR A 62 16.51 -3.73 12.19
C TYR A 62 15.14 -3.20 12.63
N VAL A 63 14.40 -2.54 11.75
CA VAL A 63 13.11 -1.92 12.06
C VAL A 63 11.99 -2.62 11.31
N ASP A 64 10.80 -2.55 11.89
CA ASP A 64 9.55 -3.01 11.26
C ASP A 64 8.46 -2.01 11.63
N THR A 65 7.86 -1.37 10.62
CA THR A 65 6.78 -0.39 10.84
C THR A 65 5.42 -1.07 10.95
N PRO A 66 4.46 -0.47 11.67
CA PRO A 66 3.09 -0.95 11.69
C PRO A 66 2.48 -1.07 10.28
N GLU A 67 1.57 -2.02 10.10
CA GLU A 67 0.84 -2.16 8.84
C GLU A 67 0.01 -0.90 8.55
N THR A 68 -0.11 -0.54 7.27
CA THR A 68 -0.87 0.63 6.80
C THR A 68 -2.33 0.32 6.48
N ASP A 69 -2.74 -0.94 6.60
CA ASP A 69 -4.07 -1.45 6.29
C ASP A 69 -4.34 -2.78 7.01
N THR A 70 -5.53 -3.33 6.81
CA THR A 70 -6.06 -4.48 7.55
C THR A 70 -5.68 -5.85 6.97
N ARG A 71 -4.81 -5.93 5.95
CA ARG A 71 -4.50 -7.18 5.22
C ARG A 71 -3.87 -8.29 6.10
N TYR A 72 -3.22 -7.92 7.21
CA TYR A 72 -2.49 -8.85 8.08
C TYR A 72 -2.94 -8.76 9.54
N PRO A 73 -4.14 -9.25 9.89
CA PRO A 73 -4.73 -9.09 11.22
C PRO A 73 -3.85 -9.62 12.36
N GLU A 74 -3.15 -10.75 12.16
CA GLU A 74 -2.23 -11.28 13.18
C GLU A 74 -0.96 -10.42 13.35
N ARG A 75 -0.46 -9.79 12.27
CA ARG A 75 0.65 -8.83 12.36
C ARG A 75 0.20 -7.57 13.09
N ILE A 76 -0.98 -7.06 12.75
CA ILE A 76 -1.60 -5.89 13.39
C ILE A 76 -1.80 -6.15 14.88
N LYS A 77 -2.35 -7.30 15.27
CA LYS A 77 -2.51 -7.67 16.68
C LYS A 77 -1.18 -7.70 17.44
N GLY A 78 -0.11 -8.22 16.81
CA GLY A 78 1.23 -8.21 17.39
C GLY A 78 1.83 -6.80 17.52
N GLN A 79 1.58 -5.93 16.55
CA GLN A 79 2.02 -4.53 16.55
C GLN A 79 1.22 -3.67 17.55
N ALA A 80 -0.10 -3.84 17.60
CA ALA A 80 -1.01 -3.24 18.57
C ALA A 80 -0.57 -3.56 20.00
N LYS A 81 -0.30 -4.84 20.28
CA LYS A 81 0.26 -5.28 21.57
C LYS A 81 1.62 -4.67 21.85
N TYR A 82 2.47 -4.52 20.84
CA TYR A 82 3.78 -3.91 21.01
C TYR A 82 3.63 -2.49 21.55
N PHE A 83 2.85 -1.63 20.90
CA PHE A 83 2.68 -0.22 21.29
C PHE A 83 1.61 0.02 22.37
N SER A 84 0.92 -1.03 22.83
CA SER A 84 -0.25 -0.92 23.72
C SER A 84 -1.35 -0.02 23.16
N ILE A 85 -1.66 -0.18 21.88
CA ILE A 85 -2.68 0.58 21.13
C ILE A 85 -3.72 -0.37 20.50
N SER A 86 -4.81 0.17 19.99
CA SER A 86 -5.82 -0.60 19.24
C SER A 86 -5.33 -1.03 17.85
N ALA A 87 -6.06 -1.95 17.21
CA ALA A 87 -5.79 -2.33 15.82
C ALA A 87 -5.93 -1.13 14.87
N ASP A 88 -6.93 -0.28 15.06
CA ASP A 88 -7.14 0.91 14.22
C ASP A 88 -6.03 1.94 14.39
N GLN A 89 -5.61 2.19 15.64
CA GLN A 89 -4.46 3.05 15.93
C GLN A 89 -3.15 2.48 15.37
N THR A 90 -3.03 1.17 15.24
CA THR A 90 -1.88 0.54 14.58
C THR A 90 -1.83 0.93 13.10
N ILE A 91 -2.99 0.98 12.44
CA ILE A 91 -3.10 1.41 11.03
C ILE A 91 -2.79 2.90 10.88
N GLU A 92 -3.31 3.73 11.79
CA GLU A 92 -2.99 5.16 11.87
C GLU A 92 -1.49 5.39 12.00
N LEU A 93 -0.85 4.69 12.95
CA LEU A 93 0.58 4.76 13.19
C LEU A 93 1.41 4.30 11.98
N GLY A 94 0.97 3.25 11.27
CA GLY A 94 1.63 2.79 10.05
C GLY A 94 1.62 3.85 8.95
N LYS A 95 0.50 4.57 8.79
CA LYS A 95 0.38 5.69 7.84
C LYS A 95 1.25 6.88 8.24
N GLU A 96 1.31 7.21 9.54
CA GLU A 96 2.22 8.23 10.05
C GLU A 96 3.68 7.88 9.78
N ALA A 97 4.08 6.61 9.99
CA ALA A 97 5.42 6.12 9.69
C ALA A 97 5.78 6.27 8.20
N ALA A 98 4.85 5.94 7.30
CA ALA A 98 5.04 6.06 5.86
C ALA A 98 5.23 7.52 5.41
N GLU A 99 4.40 8.45 5.91
CA GLU A 99 4.57 9.88 5.57
C GLU A 99 5.84 10.47 6.19
N PHE A 100 6.21 10.08 7.42
CA PHE A 100 7.48 10.47 8.03
C PHE A 100 8.67 10.04 7.18
N ALA A 101 8.69 8.77 6.74
CA ALA A 101 9.78 8.24 5.93
C ALA A 101 9.87 8.95 4.57
N LYS A 102 8.73 9.22 3.93
CA LYS A 102 8.66 9.97 2.67
C LYS A 102 9.21 11.40 2.81
N ASP A 103 8.90 12.07 3.91
CA ASP A 103 9.41 13.41 4.19
C ASP A 103 10.91 13.39 4.50
N PHE A 104 11.37 12.41 5.29
CA PHE A 104 12.79 12.17 5.54
C PHE A 104 13.54 11.96 4.21
N LEU A 105 12.98 11.18 3.28
CA LEU A 105 13.61 10.81 2.01
C LEU A 105 13.46 11.86 0.89
N ARG A 106 12.94 13.06 1.17
CA ARG A 106 12.94 14.17 0.19
C ARG A 106 14.38 14.54 -0.21
N GLY A 107 14.62 14.69 -1.51
CA GLY A 107 15.93 15.09 -2.03
C GLY A 107 16.79 13.89 -2.43
N SER A 108 18.03 13.86 -1.99
CA SER A 108 18.96 12.75 -2.23
C SER A 108 19.50 12.22 -0.90
N PHE A 109 19.79 10.93 -0.86
CA PHE A 109 20.26 10.22 0.33
C PHE A 109 21.21 9.09 -0.08
N THR A 110 21.79 8.42 0.91
CA THR A 110 22.71 7.30 0.72
C THR A 110 22.06 6.01 1.19
N VAL A 111 22.12 4.97 0.36
CA VAL A 111 21.67 3.62 0.70
C VAL A 111 22.88 2.72 0.89
N TYR A 112 22.94 2.02 2.01
CA TYR A 112 23.90 0.94 2.27
C TYR A 112 23.15 -0.38 2.15
N THR A 113 23.54 -1.25 1.23
CA THR A 113 22.87 -2.53 0.98
C THR A 113 23.90 -3.65 0.87
N ASP A 114 23.62 -4.80 1.47
CA ASP A 114 24.40 -6.03 1.28
C ASP A 114 23.77 -6.96 0.22
N TRP A 115 22.72 -6.46 -0.43
CA TRP A 115 21.88 -7.17 -1.41
C TRP A 115 21.21 -8.43 -0.86
N SER A 116 21.12 -8.58 0.47
CA SER A 116 20.35 -9.65 1.08
C SER A 116 18.86 -9.49 0.77
N ASP A 117 18.19 -10.62 0.51
CA ASP A 117 16.79 -10.64 0.12
C ASP A 117 15.88 -10.13 1.25
N GLY A 118 15.16 -9.03 1.02
CA GLY A 118 14.26 -8.40 2.00
C GLY A 118 12.96 -9.15 2.29
N TRP A 119 12.72 -10.30 1.65
CA TRP A 119 11.57 -11.20 1.82
C TRP A 119 10.20 -10.62 1.50
N GLY A 120 9.47 -11.31 0.63
CA GLY A 120 8.11 -11.02 0.22
C GLY A 120 7.99 -10.99 -1.30
N TYR A 121 6.88 -10.51 -1.83
CA TYR A 121 6.67 -10.50 -3.27
C TYR A 121 7.57 -9.55 -4.05
N GLY A 122 8.16 -10.04 -5.13
CA GLY A 122 9.08 -9.27 -5.98
C GLY A 122 10.48 -9.16 -5.40
N THR A 123 11.43 -8.76 -6.25
CA THR A 123 12.83 -8.57 -5.84
C THR A 123 12.93 -7.34 -4.94
N ARG A 124 13.34 -7.58 -3.70
CA ARG A 124 13.56 -6.55 -2.70
C ARG A 124 14.85 -6.85 -1.95
N TYR A 125 15.57 -5.81 -1.59
CA TYR A 125 16.85 -5.93 -0.90
C TYR A 125 16.77 -5.25 0.45
N ARG A 126 17.60 -5.65 1.40
CA ARG A 126 17.68 -4.95 2.69
C ARG A 126 18.69 -3.82 2.63
N ALA A 127 18.41 -2.75 3.37
CA ALA A 127 19.31 -1.61 3.43
C ALA A 127 19.27 -0.85 4.76
N ILE A 128 20.34 -0.08 4.99
CA ILE A 128 20.36 1.07 5.89
C ILE A 128 20.28 2.32 5.01
N ILE A 129 19.45 3.30 5.38
CA ILE A 129 19.31 4.54 4.62
C ILE A 129 19.73 5.72 5.49
N MET A 130 20.69 6.49 4.99
CA MET A 130 21.27 7.63 5.68
C MET A 130 21.00 8.92 4.89
N LYS A 131 20.66 9.99 5.58
CA LYS A 131 20.53 11.33 4.99
C LYS A 131 21.08 12.37 5.96
N ASP A 132 21.94 13.24 5.47
CA ASP A 132 22.52 14.36 6.25
C ASP A 132 23.15 13.93 7.59
N GLY A 133 23.69 12.70 7.65
CA GLY A 133 24.29 12.11 8.84
C GLY A 133 23.31 11.37 9.78
N GLU A 134 22.01 11.42 9.49
CA GLU A 134 20.95 10.76 10.25
C GLU A 134 20.53 9.43 9.59
N ASP A 135 20.15 8.47 10.43
CA ASP A 135 19.66 7.15 10.03
C ASP A 135 18.13 7.10 10.09
N LEU A 136 17.50 6.75 8.97
CA LEU A 136 16.03 6.68 8.88
C LEU A 136 15.42 5.67 9.86
N GLY A 137 16.03 4.49 10.01
CA GLY A 137 15.53 3.47 10.93
C GLY A 137 15.60 3.93 12.39
N ALA A 138 16.70 4.59 12.76
CA ALA A 138 16.83 5.18 14.09
C ALA A 138 15.82 6.32 14.31
N ALA A 139 15.59 7.17 13.30
CA ALA A 139 14.63 8.26 13.36
C ALA A 139 13.18 7.76 13.50
N LEU A 140 12.81 6.69 12.80
CA LEU A 140 11.49 6.06 12.94
C LEU A 140 11.28 5.51 14.36
N VAL A 141 12.28 4.82 14.92
CA VAL A 141 12.20 4.25 16.27
C VAL A 141 12.15 5.35 17.33
N SER A 142 12.98 6.39 17.23
CA SER A 142 13.01 7.49 18.20
C SER A 142 11.73 8.31 18.23
N ASN A 143 10.99 8.37 17.12
CA ASN A 143 9.67 9.01 17.03
C ASN A 143 8.51 8.06 17.38
N GLY A 144 8.79 6.81 17.79
CA GLY A 144 7.77 5.83 18.15
C GLY A 144 6.94 5.32 16.97
N LEU A 145 7.48 5.39 15.75
CA LEU A 145 6.82 5.04 14.48
C LEU A 145 7.20 3.65 13.95
N ALA A 146 8.21 3.02 14.55
CA ALA A 146 8.64 1.67 14.18
C ALA A 146 9.00 0.82 15.39
N ARG A 147 8.82 -0.49 15.25
CA ARG A 147 9.35 -1.48 16.19
C ARG A 147 10.83 -1.65 15.92
N ALA A 148 11.64 -1.68 16.96
CA ALA A 148 12.96 -2.29 16.85
C ALA A 148 12.76 -3.82 16.76
N SER A 149 12.43 -4.37 15.59
CA SER A 149 12.12 -5.81 15.38
C SER A 149 12.43 -6.37 13.97
N GLY A 150 13.15 -5.63 13.13
CA GLY A 150 13.53 -6.07 11.78
C GLY A 150 14.76 -6.98 11.74
N PHE A 151 15.12 -7.40 10.52
CA PHE A 151 16.23 -8.31 10.26
C PHE A 151 17.58 -7.67 10.63
N VAL A 152 18.50 -8.46 11.21
CA VAL A 152 19.84 -8.01 11.59
C VAL A 152 20.84 -8.49 10.52
N PRO A 153 21.64 -7.61 9.90
CA PRO A 153 22.68 -8.01 8.96
C PRO A 153 23.78 -8.82 9.65
N ASP A 154 24.51 -9.62 8.87
CA ASP A 154 25.61 -10.45 9.39
C ASP A 154 26.82 -9.62 9.82
N THR A 155 27.04 -8.47 9.18
CA THR A 155 28.17 -7.57 9.45
C THR A 155 27.70 -6.11 9.52
N PRO A 156 28.39 -5.22 10.27
CA PRO A 156 28.04 -3.81 10.29
C PRO A 156 28.33 -3.14 8.95
N TRP A 157 27.52 -2.14 8.58
CA TRP A 157 27.70 -1.40 7.33
C TRP A 157 28.95 -0.50 7.36
N PRO A 158 29.52 -0.16 6.19
CA PRO A 158 30.70 0.70 6.10
C PRO A 158 30.55 2.02 6.87
N GLY A 159 31.50 2.29 7.77
CA GLY A 159 31.51 3.50 8.59
C GLY A 159 31.02 3.29 10.02
N TYR A 160 30.17 2.29 10.28
CA TYR A 160 29.75 1.94 11.64
C TYR A 160 30.85 1.14 12.35
N LYS A 161 31.31 1.61 13.51
CA LYS A 161 32.50 1.08 14.20
C LYS A 161 32.20 0.03 15.27
N LYS A 162 30.92 -0.18 15.60
CA LYS A 162 30.47 -1.13 16.62
C LYS A 162 29.83 -2.36 15.97
N SER A 163 29.47 -3.35 16.77
CA SER A 163 28.82 -4.56 16.25
C SER A 163 27.37 -4.31 15.81
N VAL A 164 26.82 -5.22 15.00
CA VAL A 164 25.40 -5.22 14.62
C VAL A 164 24.48 -5.30 15.84
N TRP A 165 24.93 -5.94 16.93
CA TRP A 165 24.20 -6.03 18.19
C TRP A 165 24.29 -4.75 19.03
N ASP A 166 25.39 -4.01 18.95
CA ASP A 166 25.48 -2.69 19.59
C ASP A 166 24.50 -1.70 18.96
N TYR A 167 24.33 -1.78 17.63
CA TYR A 167 23.31 -0.99 16.94
C TYR A 167 21.89 -1.41 17.33
N ARG A 168 21.63 -2.72 17.41
CA ARG A 168 20.36 -3.25 17.93
C ARG A 168 20.05 -2.74 19.34
N ASN A 169 21.04 -2.73 20.23
CA ASN A 169 20.90 -2.19 21.58
C ASN A 169 20.69 -0.68 21.59
N TYR A 170 21.31 0.05 20.65
CA TYR A 170 21.04 1.47 20.47
C TYR A 170 19.58 1.73 20.06
N LEU A 171 19.03 0.98 19.11
CA LEU A 171 17.62 1.09 18.74
C LEU A 171 16.68 0.74 19.89
N ASN A 172 17.00 -0.30 20.69
CA ASN A 172 16.21 -0.62 21.87
C ASN A 172 16.20 0.53 22.89
N ARG A 173 17.33 1.23 23.09
CA ARG A 173 17.37 2.42 23.96
C ARG A 173 16.52 3.56 23.41
N LEU A 174 16.57 3.82 22.10
CA LEU A 174 15.70 4.81 21.46
C LEU A 174 14.22 4.45 21.64
N LYS A 175 13.88 3.17 21.47
CA LYS A 175 12.52 2.66 21.69
C LYS A 175 12.09 2.86 23.14
N ASP A 176 12.94 2.54 24.12
CA ASP A 176 12.61 2.72 25.54
C ASP A 176 12.52 4.21 25.91
N GLU A 177 13.31 5.09 25.28
CA GLU A 177 13.18 6.55 25.40
C GLU A 177 11.87 7.05 24.81
N ALA A 178 11.51 6.58 23.61
CA ALA A 178 10.25 6.92 22.96
C ALA A 178 9.03 6.47 23.79
N GLU A 179 9.09 5.28 24.39
CA GLU A 179 8.06 4.76 25.28
C GLU A 179 7.94 5.62 26.55
N ARG A 180 9.07 5.91 27.23
CA ARG A 180 9.07 6.75 28.44
C ARG A 180 8.59 8.17 28.19
N ASN A 181 8.85 8.72 27.00
CA ASN A 181 8.44 10.07 26.63
C ASN A 181 7.07 10.10 25.93
N GLU A 182 6.38 8.96 25.82
CA GLU A 182 5.07 8.83 25.21
C GLU A 182 5.00 9.46 23.81
N VAL A 183 5.91 9.08 22.91
CA VAL A 183 5.92 9.58 21.51
C VAL A 183 5.40 8.53 20.54
N GLY A 184 4.84 8.98 19.41
CA GLY A 184 4.29 8.11 18.36
C GLY A 184 3.21 7.17 18.88
N GLY A 185 3.38 5.87 18.63
CA GLY A 185 2.44 4.84 19.09
C GLY A 185 2.24 4.82 20.60
N TRP A 186 3.26 5.15 21.37
CA TRP A 186 3.15 5.20 22.83
C TRP A 186 2.33 6.40 23.32
N ALA A 187 2.33 7.50 22.57
CA ALA A 187 1.44 8.65 22.80
C ALA A 187 -0.04 8.29 22.57
N MET A 188 -0.29 7.46 21.55
CA MET A 188 -1.65 6.96 21.23
C MET A 188 -2.18 6.09 22.38
N SER A 189 -1.32 5.29 23.02
CA SER A 189 -1.70 4.49 24.19
C SER A 189 -2.17 5.38 25.36
N GLY A 190 -1.45 6.46 25.66
CA GLY A 190 -1.85 7.42 26.69
C GLY A 190 -3.19 8.11 26.39
N ARG A 191 -3.45 8.44 25.11
CA ARG A 191 -4.76 8.96 24.67
C ARG A 191 -5.89 7.95 24.92
N SER A 192 -5.66 6.67 24.63
CA SER A 192 -6.63 5.61 24.89
C SER A 192 -6.90 5.43 26.38
N LYS A 193 -5.85 5.42 27.23
CA LYS A 193 -6.01 5.33 28.69
C LYS A 193 -6.73 6.54 29.29
N LYS A 194 -6.47 7.74 28.78
CA LYS A 194 -7.12 8.98 29.23
C LYS A 194 -8.58 9.06 28.76
N ALA A 195 -8.87 8.57 27.55
CA ALA A 195 -10.25 8.39 27.08
C ALA A 195 -10.97 7.30 27.89
N GLU A 196 -10.30 6.20 28.25
CA GLU A 196 -10.83 5.17 29.15
C GLU A 196 -11.04 5.70 30.58
N GLU A 197 -10.17 6.56 31.11
CA GLU A 197 -10.33 7.21 32.43
C GLU A 197 -11.44 8.28 32.44
N GLU A 198 -11.61 9.05 31.36
CA GLU A 198 -12.76 9.97 31.19
C GLU A 198 -14.08 9.22 30.98
N VAL A 199 -14.03 7.98 30.48
CA VAL A 199 -15.18 7.07 30.42
C VAL A 199 -15.39 6.35 31.76
N ALA A 200 -14.34 6.14 32.57
CA ALA A 200 -14.39 5.40 33.84
C ALA A 200 -15.01 6.16 35.04
N GLU A 201 -15.32 7.46 34.92
CA GLU A 201 -16.20 8.14 35.90
C GLU A 201 -17.69 7.79 35.68
N VAL A 202 -18.01 7.06 34.60
CA VAL A 202 -19.28 6.35 34.45
C VAL A 202 -18.99 4.86 34.60
N THR A 203 -19.25 4.34 35.79
CA THR A 203 -19.08 2.91 36.14
C THR A 203 -19.58 1.95 35.07
N PRO A 204 -18.77 0.98 34.61
CA PRO A 204 -19.26 -0.11 33.78
C PRO A 204 -19.23 -1.45 34.54
N GLU A 205 -20.40 -2.06 34.69
CA GLU A 205 -20.51 -3.51 34.66
C GLU A 205 -20.51 -3.95 33.19
N GLU A 206 -19.63 -4.91 32.90
CA GLU A 206 -19.55 -5.87 31.76
C GLU A 206 -20.16 -5.48 30.40
N SER A 207 -19.35 -5.52 29.33
CA SER A 207 -19.89 -5.72 27.98
C SER A 207 -19.03 -6.67 27.13
N ASP A 208 -19.65 -7.81 26.80
CA ASP A 208 -19.46 -8.54 25.56
C ASP A 208 -19.49 -7.59 24.34
N ALA A 209 -18.80 -7.98 23.27
CA ALA A 209 -18.98 -7.36 21.96
C ALA A 209 -20.41 -7.63 21.45
N ASP A 210 -21.33 -6.65 21.49
CA ASP A 210 -22.61 -6.72 20.73
C ASP A 210 -23.47 -5.42 20.66
N GLY A 211 -22.86 -4.22 20.54
CA GLY A 211 -23.62 -2.96 20.53
C GLY A 211 -23.65 -2.16 19.22
N LEU A 212 -22.72 -2.41 18.29
CA LEU A 212 -22.60 -1.63 17.05
C LEU A 212 -23.30 -2.33 15.90
N ILE A 213 -24.14 -1.58 15.19
CA ILE A 213 -24.89 -2.04 14.03
C ILE A 213 -23.96 -1.99 12.82
N ASP A 214 -23.63 -3.15 12.24
CA ASP A 214 -22.85 -3.21 11.00
C ASP A 214 -23.71 -2.81 9.81
N LEU A 215 -23.38 -1.69 9.17
CA LEU A 215 -24.18 -1.11 8.10
C LEU A 215 -24.29 -2.00 6.86
N ASN A 216 -23.39 -2.96 6.66
CA ASN A 216 -23.45 -3.88 5.53
C ASN A 216 -24.37 -5.09 5.76
N THR A 217 -24.59 -5.48 7.01
CA THR A 217 -25.31 -6.71 7.36
C THR A 217 -26.61 -6.44 8.13
N ALA A 218 -26.76 -5.26 8.74
CA ALA A 218 -27.92 -4.88 9.53
C ALA A 218 -29.25 -4.98 8.75
N THR A 219 -30.31 -5.31 9.46
CA THR A 219 -31.69 -5.26 8.96
C THR A 219 -32.20 -3.82 8.88
N LEU A 220 -33.30 -3.60 8.16
CA LEU A 220 -33.98 -2.29 8.11
C LEU A 220 -34.37 -1.79 9.50
N GLU A 221 -34.83 -2.70 10.36
CA GLU A 221 -35.27 -2.39 11.72
C GLU A 221 -34.08 -1.99 12.60
N GLU A 222 -32.95 -2.69 12.48
CA GLU A 222 -31.71 -2.32 13.19
C GLU A 222 -31.19 -0.96 12.71
N LEU A 223 -31.17 -0.70 11.40
CA LEU A 223 -30.75 0.59 10.85
C LEU A 223 -31.63 1.76 11.32
N ASP A 224 -32.95 1.54 11.47
CA ASP A 224 -33.90 2.55 11.98
C ASP A 224 -33.65 2.92 13.45
N THR A 225 -32.90 2.10 14.20
CA THR A 225 -32.51 2.43 15.58
C THR A 225 -31.31 3.38 15.66
N LEU A 226 -30.60 3.62 14.55
CA LEU A 226 -29.44 4.50 14.52
C LEU A 226 -29.84 5.98 14.67
N PRO A 227 -29.06 6.79 15.42
CA PRO A 227 -29.39 8.20 15.62
C PRO A 227 -29.55 8.93 14.29
N ARG A 228 -30.71 9.57 14.11
CA ARG A 228 -31.07 10.38 12.93
C ARG A 228 -31.20 9.57 11.63
N ILE A 229 -31.23 8.24 11.73
CA ILE A 229 -31.65 7.35 10.66
C ILE A 229 -33.09 6.95 10.95
N GLY A 230 -33.99 7.34 10.05
CA GLY A 230 -35.37 6.88 10.04
C GLY A 230 -35.59 5.80 8.97
N PRO A 231 -36.79 5.25 8.81
CA PRO A 231 -37.05 4.13 7.90
C PRO A 231 -36.73 4.46 6.43
N VAL A 232 -36.91 5.72 6.03
CA VAL A 232 -36.55 6.21 4.68
C VAL A 232 -35.03 6.17 4.45
N LEU A 233 -34.24 6.56 5.44
CA LEU A 233 -32.78 6.54 5.33
C LEU A 233 -32.25 5.11 5.48
N ALA A 234 -32.84 4.29 6.35
CA ALA A 234 -32.52 2.87 6.48
C ALA A 234 -32.67 2.13 5.14
N SER A 235 -33.77 2.35 4.40
CA SER A 235 -33.97 1.80 3.05
C SER A 235 -32.86 2.22 2.10
N ARG A 236 -32.51 3.51 2.08
CA ARG A 236 -31.44 4.02 1.21
C ARG A 236 -30.07 3.47 1.57
N ILE A 237 -29.78 3.28 2.86
CA ILE A 237 -28.55 2.63 3.31
C ILE A 237 -28.50 1.19 2.82
N THR A 238 -29.60 0.42 2.94
CA THR A 238 -29.66 -0.96 2.42
C THR A 238 -29.48 -1.00 0.90
N GLU A 239 -30.10 -0.08 0.16
CA GLU A 239 -29.99 0.02 -1.30
C GLU A 239 -28.59 0.42 -1.76
N ALA A 240 -27.86 1.20 -0.96
CA ALA A 240 -26.52 1.70 -1.29
C ALA A 240 -25.37 0.75 -0.89
N ARG A 241 -25.67 -0.41 -0.28
CA ARG A 241 -24.65 -1.41 0.06
C ARG A 241 -23.91 -1.95 -1.19
N PRO A 242 -22.65 -2.38 -1.04
CA PRO A 242 -21.87 -2.41 0.19
C PRO A 242 -21.06 -1.12 0.44
N PHE A 243 -20.75 -0.86 1.70
CA PHE A 243 -19.82 0.18 2.15
C PHE A 243 -18.48 -0.45 2.56
N PHE A 244 -17.39 0.27 2.35
CA PHE A 244 -16.05 -0.07 2.81
C PHE A 244 -15.62 0.75 4.02
N THR A 245 -16.20 1.94 4.20
CA THR A 245 -15.99 2.79 5.39
C THR A 245 -17.27 3.51 5.80
N LEU A 246 -17.38 3.93 7.07
CA LEU A 246 -18.50 4.74 7.56
C LEU A 246 -18.68 6.06 6.81
N ASN A 247 -17.60 6.63 6.27
CA ASN A 247 -17.64 7.93 5.60
C ASN A 247 -18.37 7.87 4.25
N GLU A 248 -18.44 6.71 3.60
CA GLU A 248 -19.13 6.52 2.31
C GLU A 248 -20.65 6.67 2.40
N LEU A 249 -21.20 6.73 3.61
CA LEU A 249 -22.58 7.13 3.83
C LEU A 249 -22.88 8.54 3.32
N ASP A 250 -21.89 9.39 3.07
CA ASP A 250 -22.09 10.71 2.47
C ASP A 250 -22.62 10.65 1.02
N GLN A 251 -22.49 9.50 0.36
CA GLN A 251 -23.07 9.23 -0.96
C GLN A 251 -24.57 8.90 -0.89
N VAL A 252 -25.07 8.56 0.29
CA VAL A 252 -26.49 8.26 0.52
C VAL A 252 -27.26 9.58 0.64
N ILE A 253 -28.14 9.83 -0.33
CA ILE A 253 -28.94 11.06 -0.38
C ILE A 253 -29.70 11.26 0.94
N GLY A 254 -29.44 12.38 1.61
CA GLY A 254 -30.06 12.76 2.88
C GLY A 254 -29.25 12.44 4.13
N ILE A 255 -28.09 11.79 4.00
CA ILE A 255 -27.12 11.63 5.09
C ILE A 255 -26.06 12.72 4.97
N SER A 256 -25.80 13.41 6.08
CA SER A 256 -24.77 14.46 6.17
C SER A 256 -23.59 13.97 6.99
N THR A 257 -22.43 14.61 6.88
CA THR A 257 -21.26 14.34 7.74
C THR A 257 -21.61 14.42 9.22
N LYS A 258 -22.43 15.40 9.62
CA LYS A 258 -22.93 15.52 11.00
C LYS A 258 -23.79 14.34 11.44
N THR A 259 -24.55 13.75 10.51
CA THR A 259 -25.33 12.52 10.75
C THR A 259 -24.39 11.33 10.92
N ILE A 260 -23.37 11.19 10.07
CA ILE A 260 -22.33 10.15 10.17
C ILE A 260 -21.62 10.24 11.52
N ASP A 261 -21.16 11.43 11.92
CA ASP A 261 -20.46 11.62 13.21
C ASP A 261 -21.36 11.27 14.41
N GLY A 262 -22.66 11.54 14.31
CA GLY A 262 -23.63 11.19 15.35
C GLY A 262 -23.92 9.69 15.48
N MET A 263 -23.65 8.89 14.45
CA MET A 263 -23.84 7.44 14.47
C MET A 263 -22.54 6.64 14.68
N ARG A 264 -21.36 7.28 14.67
CA ARG A 264 -20.06 6.59 14.84
C ARG A 264 -19.96 5.75 16.12
N ALA A 265 -20.70 6.12 17.17
CA ALA A 265 -20.76 5.38 18.43
C ALA A 265 -21.77 4.21 18.43
N PHE A 266 -22.54 4.04 17.34
CA PHE A 266 -23.65 3.08 17.23
C PHE A 266 -23.57 2.22 15.97
N ALA A 267 -22.78 2.61 14.99
CA ALA A 267 -22.65 1.95 13.70
C ALA A 267 -21.19 1.60 13.40
N THR A 268 -21.00 0.49 12.68
CA THR A 268 -19.70 0.08 12.13
C THR A 268 -19.85 -0.31 10.66
N VAL A 269 -18.73 -0.43 9.95
CA VAL A 269 -18.69 -1.00 8.60
C VAL A 269 -17.64 -2.09 8.61
N VAL A 270 -18.07 -3.34 8.44
CA VAL A 270 -17.15 -4.43 8.09
C VAL A 270 -17.07 -4.47 6.57
N PRO A 271 -15.95 -4.04 5.94
CA PRO A 271 -15.83 -4.02 4.49
C PRO A 271 -15.99 -5.44 3.94
N PRO A 272 -16.74 -5.63 2.83
CA PRO A 272 -16.84 -6.95 2.22
C PRO A 272 -15.45 -7.41 1.76
N PRO A 273 -15.19 -8.74 1.76
CA PRO A 273 -13.93 -9.26 1.24
C PRO A 273 -13.75 -8.80 -0.21
N ILE A 274 -12.55 -8.30 -0.54
CA ILE A 274 -12.22 -7.85 -1.89
C ILE A 274 -12.35 -9.04 -2.83
N GLN A 275 -13.33 -8.94 -3.72
CA GLN A 275 -13.74 -10.02 -4.59
C GLN A 275 -12.68 -10.32 -5.66
N PRO A 276 -12.20 -11.56 -5.81
CA PRO A 276 -11.19 -11.88 -6.81
C PRO A 276 -11.68 -11.55 -8.22
N HIS A 277 -10.75 -11.31 -9.14
CA HIS A 277 -11.05 -11.04 -10.55
C HIS A 277 -11.88 -9.75 -10.79
N THR A 278 -11.97 -8.85 -9.82
CA THR A 278 -12.67 -7.55 -9.97
C THR A 278 -11.69 -6.38 -10.12
N ALA A 279 -12.19 -5.21 -10.50
CA ALA A 279 -11.41 -3.99 -10.66
C ALA A 279 -10.75 -3.56 -9.36
N LEU A 280 -11.47 -3.58 -8.24
CA LEU A 280 -10.95 -3.29 -6.91
C LEU A 280 -9.85 -4.28 -6.54
N TYR A 281 -10.08 -5.57 -6.78
CA TYR A 281 -9.03 -6.58 -6.60
C TYR A 281 -7.79 -6.26 -7.42
N PHE A 282 -7.93 -5.96 -8.71
CA PHE A 282 -6.77 -5.67 -9.57
C PHE A 282 -6.08 -4.34 -9.27
N ARG A 283 -6.77 -3.32 -8.76
CA ARG A 283 -6.16 -2.08 -8.29
C ARG A 283 -5.33 -2.32 -7.03
N GLU A 284 -5.91 -3.01 -6.04
CA GLU A 284 -5.24 -3.33 -4.78
C GLU A 284 -4.10 -4.34 -4.95
N ASN A 285 -4.17 -5.16 -6.00
CA ASN A 285 -3.22 -6.23 -6.30
C ASN A 285 -2.43 -5.97 -7.60
N ALA A 286 -2.41 -4.73 -8.10
CA ALA A 286 -1.86 -4.39 -9.42
C ALA A 286 -0.42 -4.89 -9.59
N ARG A 287 0.40 -4.78 -8.53
CA ARG A 287 1.80 -5.24 -8.51
C ARG A 287 2.00 -6.72 -8.87
N TYR A 288 0.97 -7.55 -8.75
CA TYR A 288 1.04 -8.99 -9.06
C TYR A 288 0.58 -9.33 -10.47
N HIS A 289 -0.23 -8.44 -11.04
CA HIS A 289 -1.03 -8.73 -12.21
C HIS A 289 -0.71 -7.79 -13.38
N VAL A 290 -0.12 -6.63 -13.09
CA VAL A 290 0.30 -5.65 -14.09
C VAL A 290 1.32 -6.29 -15.02
N ASN A 291 1.13 -6.05 -16.29
CA ASN A 291 1.87 -6.68 -17.37
C ASN A 291 1.72 -8.19 -17.47
N ALA A 292 0.63 -8.77 -16.96
CA ALA A 292 0.29 -10.18 -17.11
C ALA A 292 -1.15 -10.37 -17.65
N PRO A 293 -1.43 -11.52 -18.28
CA PRO A 293 -2.81 -11.91 -18.58
C PRO A 293 -3.53 -12.27 -17.28
N VAL A 294 -4.73 -11.73 -17.11
CA VAL A 294 -5.62 -11.97 -15.97
C VAL A 294 -6.95 -12.52 -16.44
N ARG A 295 -7.67 -13.18 -15.52
CA ARG A 295 -9.12 -13.38 -15.67
C ARG A 295 -9.83 -12.28 -14.89
N VAL A 296 -10.66 -11.51 -15.58
CA VAL A 296 -11.49 -10.47 -14.97
C VAL A 296 -12.95 -10.82 -15.16
N SER A 297 -13.74 -10.69 -14.11
CA SER A 297 -15.16 -11.01 -14.12
C SER A 297 -15.95 -9.73 -14.39
N ILE A 298 -16.39 -9.56 -15.65
CA ILE A 298 -17.06 -8.34 -16.14
C ILE A 298 -18.57 -8.56 -16.10
N LEU A 299 -19.29 -7.62 -15.51
CA LEU A 299 -20.75 -7.60 -15.48
C LEU A 299 -21.32 -6.83 -16.67
N SER A 300 -20.83 -5.62 -16.91
CA SER A 300 -21.30 -4.74 -17.98
C SER A 300 -20.16 -3.93 -18.58
N LEU A 301 -20.38 -3.49 -19.82
CA LEU A 301 -19.52 -2.55 -20.52
C LEU A 301 -20.32 -1.31 -20.90
N THR A 302 -19.80 -0.14 -20.56
CA THR A 302 -20.34 1.15 -20.98
C THR A 302 -19.32 1.83 -21.90
N PRO A 303 -19.66 2.15 -23.17
CA PRO A 303 -18.73 2.82 -24.06
C PRO A 303 -18.36 4.20 -23.50
N LEU A 304 -17.09 4.57 -23.62
CA LEU A 304 -16.57 5.87 -23.19
C LEU A 304 -16.10 6.67 -24.41
N ASP A 305 -16.46 7.95 -24.45
CA ASP A 305 -15.89 8.93 -25.38
C ASP A 305 -14.63 9.53 -24.75
N ASP A 306 -13.59 8.69 -24.64
CA ASP A 306 -12.29 9.02 -24.05
C ASP A 306 -11.18 8.72 -25.06
N TRP A 307 -9.99 9.28 -24.84
CA TRP A 307 -8.85 9.08 -25.74
C TRP A 307 -8.44 7.60 -25.80
N ALA A 308 -8.11 7.12 -27.01
CA ALA A 308 -7.59 5.76 -27.26
C ALA A 308 -6.48 5.79 -28.33
N PRO A 309 -5.55 4.81 -28.31
CA PRO A 309 -4.63 4.58 -29.43
C PRO A 309 -5.36 4.35 -30.75
N GLU A 310 -4.71 4.64 -31.87
CA GLU A 310 -5.29 4.43 -33.21
C GLU A 310 -5.78 2.97 -33.38
N GLY A 311 -7.03 2.82 -33.82
CA GLY A 311 -7.67 1.52 -33.99
C GLY A 311 -8.27 0.91 -32.72
N PHE A 312 -8.09 1.52 -31.55
CA PHE A 312 -8.70 1.08 -30.28
C PHE A 312 -9.92 1.92 -29.90
N SER A 313 -10.78 1.33 -29.07
CA SER A 313 -11.90 2.00 -28.41
C SER A 313 -11.84 1.71 -26.90
N VAL A 314 -12.43 2.59 -26.10
CA VAL A 314 -12.46 2.50 -24.63
C VAL A 314 -13.89 2.25 -24.14
N ALA A 315 -14.01 1.43 -23.11
CA ALA A 315 -15.23 1.27 -22.34
C ALA A 315 -14.90 1.26 -20.84
N SER A 316 -15.86 1.67 -20.01
CA SER A 316 -15.87 1.34 -18.58
C SER A 316 -16.35 -0.10 -18.44
N ALA A 317 -15.57 -0.94 -17.79
CA ALA A 317 -15.96 -2.29 -17.43
C ALA A 317 -16.37 -2.33 -15.95
N ASP A 318 -17.66 -2.55 -15.70
CA ASP A 318 -18.15 -2.82 -14.35
C ASP A 318 -17.86 -4.28 -14.04
N THR A 319 -17.19 -4.53 -12.91
CA THR A 319 -16.76 -5.88 -12.53
C THR A 319 -17.54 -6.38 -11.33
N ALA A 320 -17.79 -7.68 -11.31
CA ALA A 320 -18.45 -8.34 -10.19
C ALA A 320 -18.04 -9.82 -10.14
N TYR A 321 -17.89 -10.38 -8.95
CA TYR A 321 -17.59 -11.80 -8.75
C TYR A 321 -18.72 -12.42 -7.92
N GLU A 322 -19.26 -13.54 -8.37
CA GLU A 322 -20.40 -14.21 -7.71
C GLU A 322 -21.59 -13.27 -7.42
N GLY A 323 -21.80 -12.27 -8.28
CA GLY A 323 -22.87 -11.28 -8.15
C GLY A 323 -22.55 -10.10 -7.21
N ILE A 324 -21.39 -10.10 -6.56
CA ILE A 324 -20.94 -9.00 -5.69
C ILE A 324 -20.13 -8.00 -6.55
N PRO A 325 -20.55 -6.72 -6.63
CA PRO A 325 -19.80 -5.69 -7.35
C PRO A 325 -18.39 -5.50 -6.77
N GLY A 326 -17.41 -5.32 -7.66
CA GLY A 326 -16.02 -5.08 -7.29
C GLY A 326 -15.42 -3.89 -8.03
N GLY A 327 -16.23 -2.88 -8.32
CA GLY A 327 -15.80 -1.62 -8.94
C GLY A 327 -15.67 -1.67 -10.45
N THR A 328 -15.23 -0.55 -11.03
CA THR A 328 -15.14 -0.34 -12.48
C THR A 328 -13.68 -0.21 -12.93
N MET A 329 -13.35 -0.49 -14.18
CA MET A 329 -11.99 -0.25 -14.73
C MET A 329 -12.05 0.06 -16.21
N ARG A 330 -11.15 0.92 -16.72
CA ARG A 330 -11.09 1.19 -18.16
C ARG A 330 -10.63 -0.05 -18.93
N LEU A 331 -11.30 -0.32 -20.04
CA LEU A 331 -11.02 -1.44 -20.93
C LEU A 331 -10.76 -0.90 -22.33
N PHE A 332 -9.59 -1.24 -22.85
CA PHE A 332 -9.15 -0.95 -24.21
C PHE A 332 -9.26 -2.22 -25.05
N ALA A 333 -9.85 -2.11 -26.22
CA ALA A 333 -9.87 -3.20 -27.20
C ALA A 333 -9.82 -2.63 -28.63
N PRO A 334 -9.34 -3.40 -29.63
CA PRO A 334 -9.52 -3.05 -31.03
C PRO A 334 -10.98 -2.71 -31.32
N SER A 335 -11.22 -1.64 -32.08
CA SER A 335 -12.57 -1.06 -32.26
C SER A 335 -13.60 -2.07 -32.75
N GLU A 336 -13.19 -2.97 -33.66
CA GLU A 336 -14.04 -4.06 -34.14
C GLU A 336 -14.41 -5.05 -33.02
N LYS A 337 -13.46 -5.41 -32.16
CA LYS A 337 -13.69 -6.31 -31.00
C LYS A 337 -14.54 -5.64 -29.93
N MET A 338 -14.34 -4.35 -29.69
CA MET A 338 -15.14 -3.58 -28.73
C MET A 338 -16.62 -3.62 -29.13
N LYS A 339 -16.94 -3.45 -30.41
CA LYS A 339 -18.33 -3.53 -30.90
C LYS A 339 -19.00 -4.86 -30.54
N PHE A 340 -18.33 -5.99 -30.83
CA PHE A 340 -18.84 -7.32 -30.47
C PHE A 340 -18.95 -7.53 -28.96
N ALA A 341 -18.00 -7.00 -28.18
CA ALA A 341 -18.03 -7.09 -26.73
C ALA A 341 -19.25 -6.35 -26.16
N LEU A 342 -19.51 -5.12 -26.60
CA LEU A 342 -20.66 -4.32 -26.16
C LEU A 342 -21.99 -5.04 -26.45
N GLU A 343 -22.17 -5.59 -27.66
CA GLU A 343 -23.37 -6.35 -28.03
C GLU A 343 -23.54 -7.60 -27.14
N ARG A 344 -22.45 -8.31 -26.85
CA ARG A 344 -22.47 -9.49 -25.98
C ARG A 344 -22.88 -9.14 -24.55
N PHE A 345 -22.27 -8.11 -23.96
CA PHE A 345 -22.53 -7.69 -22.58
C PHE A 345 -23.91 -7.05 -22.39
N ALA A 346 -24.51 -6.47 -23.44
CA ALA A 346 -25.86 -5.91 -23.37
C ALA A 346 -26.96 -6.95 -23.04
N SER A 347 -26.71 -8.23 -23.29
CA SER A 347 -27.66 -9.34 -23.04
C SER A 347 -27.38 -10.17 -21.79
N LEU A 348 -26.30 -9.87 -21.05
CA LEU A 348 -25.89 -10.67 -19.90
C LEU A 348 -26.58 -10.20 -18.62
N SER A 349 -27.02 -11.17 -17.81
CA SER A 349 -27.56 -10.95 -16.46
C SER A 349 -26.62 -11.42 -15.35
N GLN A 350 -25.48 -12.02 -15.70
CA GLN A 350 -24.46 -12.50 -14.78
C GLN A 350 -23.07 -12.13 -15.28
N PRO A 351 -22.09 -11.95 -14.38
CA PRO A 351 -20.72 -11.67 -14.77
C PRO A 351 -20.12 -12.76 -15.64
N LEU A 352 -19.33 -12.37 -16.64
CA LEU A 352 -18.59 -13.25 -17.52
C LEU A 352 -17.09 -13.09 -17.26
N GLU A 353 -16.40 -14.19 -17.03
CA GLU A 353 -14.93 -14.18 -16.99
C GLU A 353 -14.35 -13.95 -18.39
N VAL A 354 -13.56 -12.89 -18.49
CA VAL A 354 -12.84 -12.49 -19.70
C VAL A 354 -11.35 -12.57 -19.44
N ARG A 355 -10.60 -13.08 -20.42
CA ARG A 355 -9.14 -12.97 -20.41
C ARG A 355 -8.75 -11.60 -20.97
N ALA A 356 -8.00 -10.85 -20.18
CA ALA A 356 -7.47 -9.55 -20.58
C ALA A 356 -6.02 -9.43 -20.10
N TRP A 357 -5.28 -8.48 -20.63
CA TRP A 357 -4.02 -8.06 -20.04
C TRP A 357 -4.27 -6.90 -19.10
N LEU A 358 -3.67 -6.95 -17.91
CA LEU A 358 -3.62 -5.79 -17.04
C LEU A 358 -2.41 -4.94 -17.44
N ARG A 359 -2.62 -3.63 -17.66
CA ARG A 359 -1.54 -2.69 -18.02
C ARG A 359 -1.60 -1.48 -17.10
N ASP A 360 -0.43 -0.87 -16.89
CA ASP A 360 -0.33 0.50 -16.40
C ASP A 360 -0.30 1.41 -17.64
N TYR A 361 -1.24 2.35 -17.68
CA TYR A 361 -1.31 3.39 -18.70
C TYR A 361 -1.41 4.75 -18.00
N GLU A 362 -0.34 5.53 -18.05
CA GLU A 362 -0.24 6.86 -17.44
C GLU A 362 -0.57 6.90 -15.94
N GLY A 363 -0.24 5.83 -15.21
CA GLY A 363 -0.50 5.71 -13.77
C GLY A 363 -1.89 5.17 -13.45
N GLU A 364 -2.68 4.77 -14.45
CA GLU A 364 -3.94 4.04 -14.26
C GLU A 364 -3.79 2.58 -14.67
N ILE A 365 -4.34 1.69 -13.83
CA ILE A 365 -4.45 0.27 -14.15
C ILE A 365 -5.66 0.05 -15.06
N ILE A 366 -5.41 -0.49 -16.25
CA ILE A 366 -6.41 -0.71 -17.29
C ILE A 366 -6.43 -2.17 -17.76
N LEU A 367 -7.56 -2.58 -18.33
CA LEU A 367 -7.70 -3.82 -19.08
C LEU A 367 -7.37 -3.58 -20.55
N VAL A 368 -6.63 -4.50 -21.17
CA VAL A 368 -6.41 -4.52 -22.61
C VAL A 368 -6.79 -5.89 -23.16
N ILE A 369 -7.75 -5.93 -24.07
CA ILE A 369 -8.11 -7.12 -24.84
C ILE A 369 -7.51 -6.98 -26.23
N TYR A 370 -6.74 -7.98 -26.67
CA TYR A 370 -6.14 -8.01 -28.00
C TYR A 370 -6.98 -8.77 -29.00
#